data_AF-A0AA42RDP8-F1
#
_entry.id   AF-A0AA42RDP8-F1
#
_cell.length_a   1.000
_cell.length_b   1.000
_cell.length_c   1.000
_cell.angle_alpha   90.00
_cell.angle_beta   90.00
_cell.angle_gamma   90.00
#
_symmetry.space_group_name_H-M   'P 1'
#
loop_
_entity.id
_entity.type
_entity.pdbx_description
1 polymer ?
#
loop_
_entity_poly.entity_id
_entity_poly.type
_entity_poly.pdbx_seq_one_letter_code
_entity_poly.pdbx_strand_id
1 'polypeptide(L)'
;MIFKKIMHFFCGRSLEKETAKTNALIRKVDQHEKAAIERLKAQSDDYRAQVAAYKKKRDTELKEFIALMNKQLGLAESYVPHLGDFQDKMFVCFDSWMNISIVEQKIQLLSERITTKRHMLDYITALQLELNKLTQRNERNEWRHMINDRPIPVISTFIERTVRQVSNSQKSRSESISYDLKRLKSHATTLRMEIKEWRHERDKLTHSLRELIDKHKFQKAELNDHYKKCSEIFGQIKDRFSDHFGSATTESWLANTWIAEIEGTVTIPKLITVHKRTADIQKEVQDVFNELSKDFQDIRTKIDECRKRGDYSTFNEDKVTRDKLFHKRQEVGKRRIEITSARKVLYARVNEVKDMLDKFASLQPDESIRRIVEIFRMGQDFDVHRAIGVSTLEDRRKHYQLNNKNR
;
A
#
# COMPACT_ATOMS: atom_id res chain seq x y z
N MET A 1 -43.84 -37.79 -37.95
CA MET A 1 -43.06 -37.50 -39.19
C MET A 1 -42.56 -36.05 -39.27
N ILE A 2 -43.40 -35.06 -38.92
CA ILE A 2 -43.07 -33.62 -38.91
C ILE A 2 -42.14 -33.24 -37.75
N PHE A 3 -42.38 -33.76 -36.54
CA PHE A 3 -41.59 -33.46 -35.34
C PHE A 3 -40.08 -33.71 -35.49
N LYS A 4 -39.63 -34.79 -36.14
CA LYS A 4 -38.19 -35.10 -36.31
C LYS A 4 -37.46 -34.16 -37.29
N LYS A 5 -38.11 -33.73 -38.38
CA LYS A 5 -37.56 -32.71 -39.31
C LYS A 5 -37.52 -31.33 -38.67
N ILE A 6 -38.58 -30.99 -37.93
CA ILE A 6 -38.64 -29.79 -37.11
C ILE A 6 -37.51 -29.79 -36.08
N MET A 7 -37.26 -30.90 -35.40
CA MET A 7 -36.19 -31.02 -34.39
C MET A 7 -34.79 -30.96 -34.99
N HIS A 8 -34.56 -31.53 -36.18
CA HIS A 8 -33.29 -31.43 -36.92
C HIS A 8 -33.01 -29.97 -37.31
N PHE A 9 -34.01 -29.29 -37.87
CA PHE A 9 -33.96 -27.87 -38.17
C PHE A 9 -33.72 -27.02 -36.92
N PHE A 10 -34.40 -27.32 -35.80
CA PHE A 10 -34.20 -26.62 -34.53
C PHE A 10 -32.84 -26.93 -33.90
N CYS A 11 -32.32 -28.17 -33.94
CA CYS A 11 -31.01 -28.51 -33.38
C CYS A 11 -29.88 -27.87 -34.18
N GLY A 12 -29.92 -27.91 -35.50
CA GLY A 12 -28.94 -27.24 -36.36
C GLY A 12 -28.97 -25.72 -36.19
N ARG A 13 -30.15 -25.11 -36.26
CA ARG A 13 -30.32 -23.66 -36.11
C ARG A 13 -30.05 -23.17 -34.68
N SER A 14 -30.35 -23.99 -33.67
CA SER A 14 -30.03 -23.69 -32.26
C SER A 14 -28.56 -23.87 -31.96
N LEU A 15 -27.88 -24.87 -32.53
CA LEU A 15 -26.44 -25.03 -32.43
C LEU A 15 -25.72 -23.85 -33.09
N GLU A 16 -26.16 -23.42 -34.28
CA GLU A 16 -25.63 -22.23 -34.97
C GLU A 16 -25.89 -20.95 -34.18
N LYS A 17 -27.06 -20.83 -33.56
CA LYS A 17 -27.38 -19.69 -32.69
C LYS A 17 -26.53 -19.68 -31.42
N GLU A 18 -26.34 -20.82 -30.76
CA GLU A 18 -25.53 -20.93 -29.54
C GLU A 18 -24.03 -20.84 -29.81
N THR A 19 -23.54 -21.37 -30.94
CA THR A 19 -22.16 -21.13 -31.41
C THR A 19 -21.93 -19.65 -31.72
N ALA A 20 -22.85 -18.99 -32.41
CA ALA A 20 -22.77 -17.55 -32.66
C ALA A 20 -22.79 -16.73 -31.36
N LYS A 21 -23.68 -17.06 -30.40
CA LYS A 21 -23.71 -16.42 -29.08
C LYS A 21 -22.43 -16.65 -28.29
N THR A 22 -21.93 -17.88 -28.27
CA THR A 22 -20.69 -18.21 -27.55
C THR A 22 -19.49 -17.50 -28.16
N ASN A 23 -19.39 -17.48 -29.49
CA ASN A 23 -18.34 -16.73 -30.19
C ASN A 23 -18.48 -15.21 -29.99
N ALA A 24 -19.71 -14.69 -29.89
CA ALA A 24 -19.93 -13.28 -29.56
C ALA A 24 -19.53 -12.96 -28.11
N LEU A 25 -19.81 -13.83 -27.15
CA LEU A 25 -19.36 -13.71 -25.77
C LEU A 25 -17.83 -13.77 -25.68
N ILE A 26 -17.20 -14.71 -26.39
CA ILE A 26 -15.73 -14.80 -26.46
C ILE A 26 -15.16 -13.53 -27.08
N ARG A 27 -15.71 -13.02 -28.18
CA ARG A 27 -15.26 -11.75 -28.78
C ARG A 27 -15.40 -10.58 -27.82
N LYS A 28 -16.47 -10.53 -27.02
CA LYS A 28 -16.63 -9.52 -25.96
C LYS A 28 -15.53 -9.68 -24.92
N VAL A 29 -15.26 -10.90 -24.45
CA VAL A 29 -14.16 -11.18 -23.51
C VAL A 29 -12.81 -10.80 -24.12
N ASP A 30 -12.56 -11.08 -25.40
CA ASP A 30 -11.32 -10.71 -26.10
C ASP A 30 -11.17 -9.18 -26.23
N GLN A 31 -12.27 -8.47 -26.49
CA GLN A 31 -12.31 -7.00 -26.53
C GLN A 31 -12.05 -6.41 -25.13
N HIS A 32 -12.70 -6.96 -24.10
CA HIS A 32 -12.47 -6.57 -22.72
C HIS A 32 -11.03 -6.87 -22.27
N GLU A 33 -10.47 -8.00 -22.69
CA GLU A 33 -9.07 -8.36 -22.41
C GLU A 33 -8.10 -7.41 -23.08
N LYS A 34 -8.27 -7.11 -24.38
CA LYS A 34 -7.43 -6.14 -25.06
C LYS A 34 -7.50 -4.78 -24.38
N ALA A 35 -8.70 -4.30 -24.08
CA ALA A 35 -8.88 -3.03 -23.38
C ALA A 35 -8.27 -3.03 -21.97
N ALA A 36 -8.41 -4.12 -21.21
CA ALA A 36 -7.82 -4.26 -19.88
C ALA A 36 -6.29 -4.29 -19.95
N ILE A 37 -5.70 -5.07 -20.84
CA ILE A 37 -4.25 -5.15 -21.04
C ILE A 37 -3.68 -3.80 -21.52
N GLU A 38 -4.34 -3.13 -22.46
CA GLU A 38 -3.94 -1.80 -22.92
C GLU A 38 -4.00 -0.77 -21.81
N ARG A 39 -5.06 -0.77 -20.99
CA ARG A 39 -5.16 0.10 -19.81
C ARG A 39 -4.05 -0.15 -18.80
N LEU A 40 -3.79 -1.42 -18.46
CA LEU A 40 -2.73 -1.78 -17.53
C LEU A 40 -1.35 -1.39 -18.07
N LYS A 41 -1.10 -1.57 -19.37
CA LYS A 41 0.15 -1.15 -20.01
C LYS A 41 0.30 0.36 -19.98
N ALA A 42 -0.73 1.10 -20.38
CA ALA A 42 -0.71 2.56 -20.35
C ALA A 42 -0.47 3.10 -18.93
N GLN A 43 -1.10 2.48 -17.92
CA GLN A 43 -0.89 2.82 -16.53
C GLN A 43 0.53 2.46 -16.06
N SER A 44 1.06 1.31 -16.47
CA SER A 44 2.45 0.91 -16.20
C SER A 44 3.46 1.89 -16.80
N ASP A 45 3.22 2.35 -18.04
CA ASP A 45 4.10 3.28 -18.74
C ASP A 45 4.02 4.70 -18.16
N ASP A 46 2.82 5.18 -17.81
CA ASP A 46 2.61 6.45 -17.09
C ASP A 46 3.36 6.44 -15.75
N TYR A 47 3.24 5.37 -14.98
CA TYR A 47 4.00 5.19 -13.75
C TYR A 47 5.50 5.21 -13.98
N ARG A 48 6.03 4.52 -14.99
CA ARG A 48 7.47 4.58 -15.32
C ARG A 48 7.92 6.00 -15.66
N ALA A 49 7.10 6.76 -16.38
CA ALA A 49 7.41 8.16 -16.69
C ALA A 49 7.45 9.03 -15.43
N GLN A 50 6.48 8.87 -14.53
CA GLN A 50 6.46 9.57 -13.24
C GLN A 50 7.65 9.20 -12.35
N VAL A 51 8.05 7.92 -12.32
CA VAL A 51 9.26 7.45 -11.64
C VAL A 51 10.50 8.15 -12.18
N ALA A 52 10.65 8.25 -13.50
CA ALA A 52 11.79 8.92 -14.12
C ALA A 52 11.84 10.42 -13.76
N ALA A 53 10.69 11.10 -13.78
CA ALA A 53 10.60 12.49 -13.36
C ALA A 53 10.96 12.67 -11.86
N TYR A 54 10.48 11.78 -11.00
CA TYR A 54 10.79 11.79 -9.58
C TYR A 54 12.28 11.58 -9.32
N LYS A 55 12.93 10.60 -9.99
CA LYS A 55 14.38 10.36 -9.84
C LYS A 55 15.20 11.62 -10.15
N LYS A 56 14.83 12.38 -11.19
CA LYS A 56 15.51 13.64 -11.53
C LYS A 56 15.38 14.70 -10.45
N LYS A 57 14.17 14.85 -9.88
CA LYS A 57 13.93 15.80 -8.77
C LYS A 57 14.69 15.38 -7.52
N ARG A 58 14.61 14.10 -7.16
CA ARG A 58 15.38 13.48 -6.07
C ARG A 58 16.88 13.76 -6.19
N ASP A 59 17.48 13.51 -7.35
CA ASP A 59 18.93 13.69 -7.54
C ASP A 59 19.36 15.14 -7.34
N THR A 60 18.46 16.10 -7.59
CA THR A 60 18.70 17.52 -7.31
C THR A 60 18.65 17.80 -5.81
N GLU A 61 17.61 17.31 -5.12
CA GLU A 61 17.46 17.44 -3.65
C GLU A 61 18.64 16.77 -2.90
N LEU A 62 19.11 15.60 -3.36
CA LEU A 62 20.27 14.91 -2.78
C LEU A 62 21.58 15.69 -2.97
N LYS A 63 21.74 16.38 -4.10
CA LYS A 63 22.91 17.25 -4.33
C LYS A 63 22.91 18.46 -3.41
N GLU A 64 21.75 19.09 -3.23
CA GLU A 64 21.59 20.21 -2.30
C GLU A 64 21.90 19.79 -0.85
N PHE A 65 21.44 18.60 -0.45
CA PHE A 65 21.78 18.00 0.83
C PHE A 65 23.28 17.80 1.03
N ILE A 66 23.96 17.19 0.04
CA ILE A 66 25.41 16.98 0.08
C ILE A 66 26.13 18.32 0.25
N ALA A 67 25.77 19.34 -0.54
CA ALA A 67 26.42 20.63 -0.48
C ALA A 67 26.29 21.28 0.92
N LEU A 68 25.11 21.18 1.55
CA LEU A 68 24.86 21.77 2.85
C LEU A 68 25.51 20.97 3.99
N MET A 69 25.38 19.65 3.97
CA MET A 69 25.92 18.77 5.02
C MET A 69 27.43 18.56 4.93
N ASN A 70 28.01 18.50 3.73
CA ASN A 70 29.47 18.45 3.60
C ASN A 70 30.11 19.78 3.99
N LYS A 71 29.44 20.91 3.75
CA LYS A 71 29.87 22.22 4.25
C LYS A 71 29.94 22.26 5.79
N GLN A 72 29.12 21.47 6.49
CA GLN A 72 29.02 21.55 7.95
C GLN A 72 29.65 20.37 8.70
N LEU A 73 29.60 19.14 8.18
CA LEU A 73 29.97 17.93 8.93
C LEU A 73 30.69 16.84 8.11
N GLY A 74 30.66 16.88 6.77
CA GLY A 74 31.28 15.84 5.94
C GLY A 74 30.61 14.45 6.02
N LEU A 75 29.35 14.39 6.47
CA LEU A 75 28.65 13.13 6.76
C LEU A 75 27.66 12.68 5.66
N ALA A 76 27.38 13.53 4.67
CA ALA A 76 26.35 13.23 3.68
C ALA A 76 26.80 12.27 2.57
N GLU A 77 28.10 12.17 2.32
CA GLU A 77 28.66 11.29 1.28
C GLU A 77 28.33 9.81 1.50
N SER A 78 28.21 9.38 2.77
CA SER A 78 27.86 8.00 3.10
C SER A 78 26.36 7.72 3.01
N TYR A 79 25.49 8.71 3.23
CA TYR A 79 24.04 8.50 3.31
C TYR A 79 23.33 8.55 1.97
N VAL A 80 23.71 9.48 1.10
CA VAL A 80 23.03 9.68 -0.19
C VAL A 80 22.98 8.42 -1.06
N PRO A 81 24.06 7.62 -1.19
CA PRO A 81 24.00 6.37 -1.95
C PRO A 81 22.98 5.39 -1.37
N HIS A 82 22.88 5.30 -0.05
CA HIS A 82 21.91 4.43 0.62
C HIS A 82 20.48 4.88 0.41
N LEU A 83 20.20 6.19 0.51
CA LEU A 83 18.87 6.73 0.25
C LEU A 83 18.45 6.56 -1.22
N GLY A 84 19.39 6.78 -2.16
CA GLY A 84 19.17 6.53 -3.58
C GLY A 84 18.81 5.07 -3.87
N ASP A 85 19.61 4.13 -3.36
CA ASP A 85 19.41 2.69 -3.52
C ASP A 85 18.11 2.21 -2.85
N PHE A 86 17.78 2.72 -1.66
CA PHE A 86 16.50 2.46 -1.00
C PHE A 86 15.31 2.89 -1.88
N GLN A 87 15.37 4.08 -2.47
CA GLN A 87 14.33 4.55 -3.37
C GLN A 87 14.25 3.78 -4.68
N ASP A 88 15.39 3.36 -5.24
CA ASP A 88 15.44 2.50 -6.42
C ASP A 88 14.82 1.12 -6.14
N LYS A 89 15.08 0.53 -4.97
CA LYS A 89 14.46 -0.73 -4.53
C LYS A 89 12.95 -0.61 -4.30
N MET A 90 12.45 0.55 -3.86
CA MET A 90 11.01 0.79 -3.80
C MET A 90 10.38 0.63 -5.20
N PHE A 91 10.97 1.26 -6.22
CA PHE A 91 10.49 1.12 -7.61
C PHE A 91 10.56 -0.32 -8.11
N VAL A 92 11.61 -1.08 -7.77
CA VAL A 92 11.70 -2.51 -8.09
C VAL A 92 10.55 -3.31 -7.46
N CYS A 93 10.18 -3.02 -6.21
CA CYS A 93 9.03 -3.66 -5.56
C CYS A 93 7.71 -3.29 -6.24
N PHE A 94 7.55 -2.03 -6.68
CA PHE A 94 6.37 -1.61 -7.45
C PHE A 94 6.26 -2.34 -8.78
N ASP A 95 7.34 -2.37 -9.57
CA ASP A 95 7.36 -3.06 -10.86
C ASP A 95 7.05 -4.55 -10.69
N SER A 96 7.62 -5.18 -9.65
CA SER A 96 7.37 -6.59 -9.34
C SER A 96 5.90 -6.86 -8.99
N TRP A 97 5.31 -6.02 -8.13
CA TRP A 97 3.89 -6.10 -7.78
C TRP A 97 2.97 -5.88 -8.98
N MET A 98 3.30 -4.92 -9.85
CA MET A 98 2.54 -4.67 -11.06
C MET A 98 2.53 -5.89 -11.98
N ASN A 99 3.67 -6.56 -12.13
CA ASN A 99 3.76 -7.79 -12.92
C ASN A 99 2.92 -8.93 -12.32
N ILE A 100 2.92 -9.08 -10.99
CA ILE A 100 2.03 -10.03 -10.28
C ILE A 100 0.57 -9.74 -10.63
N SER A 101 0.14 -8.48 -10.46
CA SER A 101 -1.25 -8.08 -10.71
C SER A 101 -1.68 -8.33 -12.16
N ILE A 102 -0.81 -8.02 -13.14
CA ILE A 102 -1.07 -8.29 -14.56
C ILE A 102 -1.25 -9.80 -14.81
N VAL A 103 -0.41 -10.64 -14.22
CA VAL A 103 -0.49 -12.10 -14.41
C VAL A 103 -1.75 -12.67 -13.73
N GLU A 104 -2.10 -12.20 -12.53
CA GLU A 104 -3.34 -12.57 -11.84
C GLU A 104 -4.58 -12.26 -12.69
N GLN A 105 -4.65 -11.06 -13.28
CA GLN A 105 -5.76 -10.68 -14.17
C GLN A 105 -5.81 -11.55 -15.42
N LYS A 106 -4.66 -11.88 -16.04
CA LYS A 106 -4.62 -12.81 -17.18
C LYS A 106 -5.14 -14.21 -16.81
N ILE A 107 -4.81 -14.71 -15.62
CA ILE A 107 -5.31 -16.00 -15.13
C ILE A 107 -6.83 -15.96 -14.92
N GLN A 108 -7.37 -14.87 -14.38
CA GLN A 108 -8.81 -14.68 -14.23
C GLN A 108 -9.53 -14.69 -15.58
N LEU A 109 -9.06 -13.90 -16.55
CA LEU A 109 -9.63 -13.85 -17.90
C LEU A 109 -9.60 -15.20 -18.61
N LEU A 110 -8.48 -15.93 -18.54
CA LEU A 110 -8.39 -17.30 -19.07
C LEU A 110 -9.38 -18.24 -18.39
N SER A 111 -9.57 -18.10 -17.08
CA SER A 111 -10.54 -18.90 -16.33
C SER A 111 -11.97 -18.62 -16.79
N GLU A 112 -12.34 -17.37 -17.03
CA GLU A 112 -13.65 -16.98 -17.60
C GLU A 112 -13.86 -17.55 -19.01
N ARG A 113 -12.85 -17.45 -19.88
CA ARG A 113 -12.88 -18.06 -21.23
C ARG A 113 -13.10 -19.57 -21.17
N ILE A 114 -12.36 -20.28 -20.32
CA ILE A 114 -12.52 -21.72 -20.11
C ILE A 114 -13.93 -22.05 -19.63
N THR A 115 -14.47 -21.27 -18.68
CA THR A 115 -15.80 -21.49 -18.12
C THR A 115 -16.89 -21.31 -19.18
N THR A 116 -16.76 -20.29 -20.03
CA THR A 116 -17.66 -20.03 -21.17
C THR A 116 -17.67 -21.21 -22.16
N LYS A 117 -16.49 -21.74 -22.54
CA LYS A 117 -16.39 -22.90 -23.43
C LYS A 117 -16.94 -24.19 -22.81
N ARG A 118 -16.81 -24.36 -21.48
CA ARG A 118 -17.40 -25.52 -20.77
C ARG A 118 -18.92 -25.50 -20.85
N HIS A 119 -19.57 -24.36 -20.62
CA HIS A 119 -21.03 -24.25 -20.76
C HIS A 119 -21.52 -24.65 -22.17
N MET A 120 -20.77 -24.27 -23.20
CA MET A 120 -21.06 -24.69 -24.58
C MET A 120 -20.88 -26.20 -24.80
N LEU A 121 -19.85 -26.80 -24.19
CA LEU A 121 -19.63 -28.25 -24.23
C LEU A 121 -20.77 -29.01 -23.53
N ASP A 122 -21.25 -28.50 -22.39
CA ASP A 122 -22.38 -29.08 -21.65
C ASP A 122 -23.65 -29.03 -22.50
N TYR A 123 -23.91 -27.89 -23.16
CA TYR A 123 -25.01 -27.73 -24.10
C TYR A 123 -24.95 -28.73 -25.27
N ILE A 124 -23.79 -28.88 -25.91
CA ILE A 124 -23.60 -29.86 -26.99
C ILE A 124 -23.79 -31.29 -26.50
N THR A 125 -23.34 -31.59 -25.29
CA THR A 125 -23.51 -32.91 -24.67
C THR A 125 -24.99 -33.22 -24.42
N ALA A 126 -25.77 -32.23 -23.95
CA ALA A 126 -27.22 -32.35 -23.80
C ALA A 126 -27.92 -32.57 -25.16
N LEU A 127 -27.54 -31.83 -26.21
CA LEU A 127 -28.06 -32.03 -27.56
C LEU A 127 -27.75 -33.43 -28.12
N GLN A 128 -26.52 -33.92 -27.92
CA GLN A 128 -26.13 -35.28 -28.33
C GLN A 128 -26.98 -36.32 -27.61
N LEU A 129 -27.27 -36.13 -26.32
CA LEU A 129 -28.07 -37.05 -25.52
C LEU A 129 -29.53 -37.09 -26.00
N GLU A 130 -30.14 -35.95 -26.30
CA GLU A 130 -31.49 -35.89 -26.87
C GLU A 130 -31.56 -36.47 -28.31
N LEU A 131 -30.56 -36.22 -29.15
CA LEU A 131 -30.47 -36.83 -30.49
C LEU A 131 -30.29 -38.36 -30.42
N ASN A 132 -29.50 -38.85 -29.46
CA ASN A 132 -29.37 -40.28 -29.20
C ASN A 132 -30.69 -40.88 -28.72
N LYS A 133 -31.42 -40.22 -27.81
CA LYS A 133 -32.77 -40.64 -27.39
C LYS A 133 -33.76 -40.68 -28.56
N LEU A 134 -33.72 -39.74 -29.50
CA LEU A 134 -34.57 -39.75 -30.70
C LEU A 134 -34.21 -40.88 -31.68
N THR A 135 -32.96 -41.31 -31.67
CA THR A 135 -32.48 -42.46 -32.43
C THR A 135 -32.91 -43.77 -31.75
N GLN A 136 -32.93 -43.81 -30.41
CA GLN A 136 -33.28 -44.96 -29.58
C GLN A 136 -34.77 -45.11 -29.26
N ARG A 137 -35.59 -44.05 -29.26
CA ARG A 137 -37.05 -44.10 -29.07
C ARG A 137 -37.70 -44.83 -30.26
N ASN A 138 -37.62 -46.14 -30.18
CA ASN A 138 -38.61 -47.20 -30.36
C ASN A 138 -39.56 -47.19 -31.56
N GLU A 139 -39.99 -46.06 -32.13
CA GLU A 139 -40.90 -46.08 -33.29
C GLU A 139 -40.30 -46.80 -34.51
N ARG A 140 -38.96 -46.92 -34.60
CA ARG A 140 -38.29 -47.56 -35.74
C ARG A 140 -38.10 -49.06 -35.57
N ASN A 141 -37.75 -49.50 -34.36
CA ASN A 141 -37.57 -50.92 -34.06
C ASN A 141 -38.93 -51.59 -33.84
N GLU A 142 -39.87 -50.92 -33.18
CA GLU A 142 -41.25 -51.40 -33.02
C GLU A 142 -41.99 -51.45 -34.36
N TRP A 143 -41.82 -50.45 -35.25
CA TRP A 143 -42.44 -50.48 -36.58
C TRP A 143 -41.82 -51.52 -37.52
N ARG A 144 -40.50 -51.75 -37.42
CA ARG A 144 -39.82 -52.85 -38.15
C ARG A 144 -40.27 -54.22 -37.64
N HIS A 145 -40.41 -54.39 -36.32
CA HIS A 145 -40.98 -55.60 -35.74
C HIS A 145 -42.43 -55.78 -36.19
N MET A 146 -43.30 -54.77 -36.05
CA MET A 146 -44.70 -54.83 -36.50
C MET A 146 -44.87 -55.19 -37.99
N ILE A 147 -44.01 -54.66 -38.88
CA ILE A 147 -44.08 -54.97 -40.32
C ILE A 147 -43.57 -56.36 -40.65
N ASN A 148 -42.52 -56.81 -39.95
CA ASN A 148 -42.03 -58.18 -40.10
C ASN A 148 -43.02 -59.21 -39.55
N ASP A 149 -43.74 -58.87 -38.47
CA ASP A 149 -44.74 -59.73 -37.82
C ASP A 149 -46.11 -59.72 -38.53
N ARG A 150 -46.39 -58.73 -39.39
CA ARG A 150 -47.62 -58.62 -40.20
C ARG A 150 -47.31 -58.13 -41.63
N PRO A 151 -46.89 -59.03 -42.54
CA PRO A 151 -46.73 -58.66 -43.94
C PRO A 151 -48.08 -58.26 -44.56
N ILE A 152 -48.09 -57.19 -45.36
CA ILE A 152 -49.30 -56.70 -46.06
C ILE A 152 -49.65 -57.73 -47.16
N PRO A 153 -50.81 -58.41 -47.10
CA PRO A 153 -51.14 -59.50 -48.03
C PRO A 153 -51.54 -59.03 -49.44
N VAL A 154 -51.65 -57.71 -49.66
CA VAL A 154 -52.05 -57.12 -50.94
C VAL A 154 -50.84 -56.46 -51.60
N ILE A 155 -50.33 -57.08 -52.67
CA ILE A 155 -49.25 -56.56 -53.50
C ILE A 155 -49.88 -55.67 -54.57
N SER A 156 -49.78 -54.35 -54.38
CA SER A 156 -50.15 -53.35 -55.37
C SER A 156 -48.94 -52.49 -55.67
N THR A 157 -48.71 -52.15 -56.95
CA THR A 157 -47.60 -51.30 -57.39
C THR A 157 -47.60 -49.94 -56.70
N PHE A 158 -48.77 -49.42 -56.33
CA PHE A 158 -48.91 -48.21 -55.52
C PHE A 158 -48.37 -48.40 -54.09
N ILE A 159 -48.77 -49.50 -53.43
CA ILE A 159 -48.32 -49.84 -52.06
C ILE A 159 -46.81 -50.05 -52.03
N GLU A 160 -46.24 -50.76 -53.01
CA GLU A 160 -44.80 -50.93 -53.13
C GLU A 160 -44.07 -49.60 -53.34
N ARG A 161 -44.61 -48.71 -54.17
CA ARG A 161 -44.05 -47.36 -54.39
C ARG A 161 -44.07 -46.56 -53.10
N THR A 162 -45.18 -46.58 -52.36
CA THR A 162 -45.32 -45.88 -51.08
C THR A 162 -44.42 -46.48 -50.01
N VAL A 163 -44.29 -47.81 -49.91
CA VAL A 163 -43.38 -48.49 -48.98
C VAL A 163 -41.91 -48.14 -49.31
N ARG A 164 -41.53 -48.13 -50.59
CA ARG A 164 -40.20 -47.69 -51.04
C ARG A 164 -39.98 -46.21 -50.72
N GLN A 165 -40.97 -45.35 -50.96
CA GLN A 165 -40.89 -43.91 -50.68
C GLN A 165 -40.77 -43.65 -49.17
N VAL A 166 -41.53 -44.36 -48.34
CA VAL A 166 -41.45 -44.31 -46.87
C VAL A 166 -40.10 -44.82 -46.39
N SER A 167 -39.60 -45.95 -46.90
CA SER A 167 -38.29 -46.52 -46.56
C SER A 167 -37.13 -45.60 -46.97
N ASN A 168 -37.18 -45.01 -48.17
CA ASN A 168 -36.19 -44.06 -48.64
C ASN A 168 -36.23 -42.76 -47.81
N SER A 169 -37.43 -42.27 -47.48
CA SER A 169 -37.59 -41.11 -46.59
C SER A 169 -37.12 -41.39 -45.16
N GLN A 170 -37.19 -42.64 -44.70
CA GLN A 170 -36.66 -43.06 -43.41
C GLN A 170 -35.14 -43.20 -43.42
N LYS A 171 -34.54 -43.76 -44.48
CA LYS A 171 -33.08 -43.88 -44.65
C LYS A 171 -32.39 -42.52 -44.68
N SER A 172 -32.89 -41.61 -45.52
CA SER A 172 -32.34 -40.24 -45.61
C SER A 172 -32.42 -39.49 -44.27
N ARG A 173 -33.44 -39.76 -43.45
CA ARG A 173 -33.56 -39.20 -42.10
C ARG A 173 -32.60 -39.82 -41.08
N SER A 174 -32.31 -41.12 -41.14
CA SER A 174 -31.25 -41.70 -40.28
C SER A 174 -29.89 -41.15 -40.63
N GLU A 175 -29.61 -41.00 -41.92
CA GLU A 175 -28.34 -40.45 -42.40
C GLU A 175 -28.18 -39.00 -41.94
N SER A 176 -29.25 -38.21 -42.02
CA SER A 176 -29.30 -36.82 -41.54
C SER A 176 -29.07 -36.67 -40.03
N ILE A 177 -29.67 -37.53 -39.19
CA ILE A 177 -29.42 -37.54 -37.73
C ILE A 177 -28.00 -38.04 -37.42
N SER A 178 -27.51 -39.06 -38.15
CA SER A 178 -26.16 -39.57 -38.00
C SER A 178 -25.10 -38.51 -38.35
N TYR A 179 -25.35 -37.73 -39.41
CA TYR A 179 -24.49 -36.62 -39.82
C TYR A 179 -24.43 -35.53 -38.75
N ASP A 180 -25.57 -35.12 -38.19
CA ASP A 180 -25.63 -34.14 -37.09
C ASP A 180 -24.92 -34.61 -35.82
N LEU A 181 -25.10 -35.89 -35.45
CA LEU A 181 -24.36 -36.49 -34.35
C LEU A 181 -22.86 -36.47 -34.60
N LYS A 182 -22.40 -36.78 -35.83
CA LYS A 182 -20.97 -36.68 -36.21
C LYS A 182 -20.46 -35.25 -36.11
N ARG A 183 -21.24 -34.27 -36.60
CA ARG A 183 -20.93 -32.83 -36.52
C ARG A 183 -20.83 -32.35 -35.07
N LEU A 184 -21.81 -32.68 -34.23
CA LEU A 184 -21.79 -32.35 -32.80
C LEU A 184 -20.62 -33.00 -32.07
N LYS A 185 -20.29 -34.25 -32.40
CA LYS A 185 -19.12 -34.95 -31.83
C LYS A 185 -17.82 -34.26 -32.24
N SER A 186 -17.67 -33.92 -33.52
CA SER A 186 -16.52 -33.18 -34.02
C SER A 186 -16.36 -31.83 -33.30
N HIS A 187 -17.44 -31.06 -33.17
CA HIS A 187 -17.43 -29.78 -32.47
C HIS A 187 -17.11 -29.93 -30.98
N ALA A 188 -17.64 -30.97 -30.31
CA ALA A 188 -17.28 -31.28 -28.93
C ALA A 188 -15.79 -31.61 -28.78
N THR A 189 -15.20 -32.34 -29.74
CA THR A 189 -13.77 -32.65 -29.74
C THR A 189 -12.93 -31.38 -29.87
N THR A 190 -13.28 -30.47 -30.78
CA THR A 190 -12.60 -29.17 -30.92
C THR A 190 -12.65 -28.35 -29.65
N LEU A 191 -13.84 -28.20 -29.04
CA LEU A 191 -13.99 -27.48 -27.77
C LEU A 191 -13.16 -28.10 -26.64
N ARG A 192 -13.07 -29.44 -26.57
CA ARG A 192 -12.23 -30.12 -25.58
C ARG A 192 -10.74 -29.83 -25.79
N MET A 193 -10.29 -29.75 -27.04
CA MET A 193 -8.90 -29.40 -27.37
C MET A 193 -8.59 -27.96 -26.98
N GLU A 194 -9.42 -27.00 -27.36
CA GLU A 194 -9.27 -25.58 -26.97
C GLU A 194 -9.26 -25.40 -25.45
N ILE A 195 -10.18 -26.07 -24.73
CA ILE A 195 -10.21 -26.05 -23.26
C ILE A 195 -8.91 -26.63 -22.67
N LYS A 196 -8.38 -27.71 -23.26
CA LYS A 196 -7.13 -28.33 -22.79
C LYS A 196 -5.94 -27.39 -22.99
N GLU A 197 -5.85 -26.74 -24.14
CA GLU A 197 -4.80 -25.75 -24.45
C GLU A 197 -4.86 -24.56 -23.49
N TRP A 198 -6.04 -23.97 -23.28
CA TRP A 198 -6.19 -22.82 -22.37
C TRP A 198 -5.95 -23.18 -20.91
N ARG A 199 -6.30 -24.40 -20.47
CA ARG A 199 -5.91 -24.90 -19.14
C ARG A 199 -4.40 -24.98 -19.01
N HIS A 200 -3.72 -25.51 -20.03
CA HIS A 200 -2.27 -25.59 -20.03
C HIS A 200 -1.61 -24.20 -19.97
N GLU A 201 -2.11 -23.24 -20.73
CA GLU A 201 -1.64 -21.84 -20.70
C GLU A 201 -1.86 -21.20 -19.32
N ARG A 202 -3.05 -21.37 -18.73
CA ARG A 202 -3.37 -20.90 -17.38
C ARG A 202 -2.46 -21.54 -16.33
N ASP A 203 -2.18 -22.83 -16.44
CA ASP A 203 -1.31 -23.54 -15.49
C ASP A 203 0.15 -23.05 -15.61
N LYS A 204 0.63 -22.75 -16.83
CA LYS A 204 1.93 -22.06 -17.05
C LYS A 204 1.96 -20.69 -16.39
N LEU A 205 0.94 -19.85 -16.60
CA LEU A 205 0.86 -18.54 -15.96
C LEU A 205 0.78 -18.65 -14.44
N THR A 206 0.06 -19.65 -13.93
CA THR A 206 -0.02 -19.90 -12.48
C THR A 206 1.33 -20.29 -11.89
N HIS A 207 2.14 -21.06 -12.63
CA HIS A 207 3.51 -21.37 -12.22
C HIS A 207 4.40 -20.12 -12.22
N SER A 208 4.38 -19.35 -13.31
CA SER A 208 5.11 -18.08 -13.41
C SER A 208 4.69 -17.07 -12.34
N LEU A 209 3.40 -17.02 -11.99
CA LEU A 209 2.89 -16.18 -10.91
C LEU A 209 3.54 -16.52 -9.56
N ARG A 210 3.73 -17.82 -9.26
CA ARG A 210 4.39 -18.23 -8.00
C ARG A 210 5.83 -17.76 -7.95
N GLU A 211 6.56 -17.90 -9.05
CA GLU A 211 7.94 -17.40 -9.15
C GLU A 211 8.02 -15.88 -8.96
N LEU A 212 7.09 -15.13 -9.57
CA LEU A 212 7.00 -13.68 -9.39
C LEU A 212 6.68 -13.30 -7.94
N ILE A 213 5.75 -14.01 -7.29
CA ILE A 213 5.42 -13.79 -5.87
C ILE A 213 6.63 -14.03 -4.98
N ASP A 214 7.39 -15.09 -5.21
CA ASP A 214 8.56 -15.40 -4.39
C ASP A 214 9.70 -14.39 -4.63
N LYS A 215 9.91 -13.97 -5.88
CA LYS A 215 10.84 -12.88 -6.22
C LYS A 215 10.43 -11.57 -5.53
N HIS A 216 9.15 -11.23 -5.52
CA HIS A 216 8.63 -10.03 -4.85
C HIS A 216 8.83 -10.07 -3.33
N LYS A 217 8.63 -11.25 -2.69
CA LYS A 217 8.92 -11.41 -1.26
C LYS A 217 10.40 -11.15 -0.96
N PHE A 218 11.30 -11.66 -1.79
CA PHE A 218 12.73 -11.40 -1.64
C PHE A 218 13.05 -9.91 -1.76
N GLN A 219 12.51 -9.24 -2.78
CA GLN A 219 12.71 -7.80 -3.00
C GLN A 219 12.17 -6.96 -1.83
N LYS A 220 11.02 -7.34 -1.25
CA LYS A 220 10.49 -6.70 -0.04
C LYS A 220 11.38 -6.87 1.18
N ALA A 221 11.93 -8.07 1.39
CA ALA A 221 12.84 -8.32 2.50
C ALA A 221 14.09 -7.44 2.35
N GLU A 222 14.67 -7.41 1.15
CA GLU A 222 15.82 -6.57 0.84
C GLU A 222 15.52 -5.08 1.03
N LEU A 223 14.36 -4.62 0.57
CA LEU A 223 13.91 -3.23 0.76
C LEU A 223 13.79 -2.86 2.25
N ASN A 224 13.25 -3.76 3.07
CA ASN A 224 13.10 -3.54 4.51
C ASN A 224 14.45 -3.43 5.22
N ASP A 225 15.43 -4.25 4.82
CA ASP A 225 16.78 -4.16 5.37
C ASP A 225 17.48 -2.86 4.95
N HIS A 226 17.29 -2.40 3.71
CA HIS A 226 17.79 -1.10 3.26
C HIS A 226 17.10 0.06 3.98
N TYR A 227 15.79 -0.03 4.25
CA TYR A 227 15.06 0.95 5.04
C TYR A 227 15.66 1.09 6.45
N LYS A 228 15.92 -0.03 7.14
CA LYS A 228 16.54 -0.02 8.48
C LYS A 228 17.91 0.63 8.44
N LYS A 229 18.77 0.21 7.51
CA LYS A 229 20.11 0.77 7.34
C LYS A 229 20.08 2.26 7.04
N CYS A 230 19.20 2.71 6.13
CA CYS A 230 19.02 4.13 5.83
C CYS A 230 18.55 4.91 7.07
N SER A 231 17.61 4.36 7.82
CA SER A 231 17.07 4.99 9.02
C SER A 231 18.13 5.11 10.12
N GLU A 232 18.97 4.09 10.29
CA GLU A 232 20.09 4.10 11.24
C GLU A 232 21.12 5.17 10.86
N ILE A 233 21.56 5.22 9.60
CA ILE A 233 22.54 6.20 9.13
C ILE A 233 21.97 7.62 9.24
N PHE A 234 20.71 7.84 8.85
CA PHE A 234 20.05 9.13 9.00
C PHE A 234 19.95 9.54 10.48
N GLY A 235 19.64 8.59 11.36
CA GLY A 235 19.64 8.80 12.81
C GLY A 235 21.01 9.26 13.33
N GLN A 236 22.08 8.59 12.93
CA GLN A 236 23.46 8.96 13.30
C GLN A 236 23.83 10.35 12.78
N ILE A 237 23.44 10.69 11.55
CA ILE A 237 23.66 12.03 10.98
C ILE A 237 22.91 13.08 11.80
N LYS A 238 21.65 12.83 12.13
CA LYS A 238 20.83 13.72 12.95
C LYS A 238 21.41 13.92 14.35
N ASP A 239 21.91 12.86 14.97
CA ASP A 239 22.51 12.93 16.30
C ASP A 239 23.83 13.69 16.28
N ARG A 240 24.71 13.44 15.30
CA ARG A 240 25.97 14.21 15.14
C ARG A 240 25.73 15.67 14.80
N PHE A 241 24.73 15.94 13.96
CA PHE A 241 24.31 17.30 13.65
C PHE A 241 23.79 18.01 14.90
N SER A 242 22.90 17.35 15.64
CA SER A 242 22.39 17.88 16.90
C SER A 242 23.52 18.15 17.89
N ASP A 243 24.50 17.25 17.97
CA ASP A 243 25.65 17.37 18.86
C ASP A 243 26.52 18.57 18.51
N HIS A 244 26.90 18.73 17.23
CA HIS A 244 27.73 19.83 16.77
C HIS A 244 27.12 21.21 17.05
N PHE A 245 25.84 21.39 16.74
CA PHE A 245 25.16 22.67 16.96
C PHE A 245 24.65 22.84 18.39
N GLY A 246 24.24 21.76 19.04
CA GLY A 246 23.72 21.75 20.41
C GLY A 246 24.80 22.00 21.47
N SER A 247 26.03 21.53 21.23
CA SER A 247 27.20 21.76 22.10
C SER A 247 27.92 23.09 21.85
N ALA A 248 27.55 23.82 20.80
CA ALA A 248 28.20 25.09 20.46
C ALA A 248 28.07 26.10 21.61
N THR A 249 29.20 26.70 21.98
CA THR A 249 29.27 27.67 23.08
C THR A 249 28.38 28.88 22.82
N THR A 250 27.78 29.39 23.88
CA THR A 250 26.90 30.57 23.87
C THR A 250 27.46 31.66 24.78
N GLU A 251 26.89 32.86 24.69
CA GLU A 251 27.23 33.97 25.58
C GLU A 251 26.85 33.72 27.05
N SER A 252 25.92 32.79 27.31
CA SER A 252 25.50 32.44 28.67
C SER A 252 26.38 31.34 29.25
N TRP A 253 27.26 31.70 30.19
CA TRP A 253 28.09 30.75 30.93
C TRP A 253 27.25 29.64 31.58
N LEU A 254 26.15 30.01 32.25
CA LEU A 254 25.26 29.07 32.93
C LEU A 254 24.54 28.11 31.95
N ALA A 255 24.20 28.57 30.75
CA ALA A 255 23.66 27.67 29.73
C ALA A 255 24.73 26.68 29.25
N ASN A 256 25.97 27.14 29.06
CA ASN A 256 27.08 26.28 28.65
C ASN A 256 27.40 25.20 29.69
N THR A 257 27.34 25.52 31.00
CA THR A 257 27.54 24.53 32.06
C THR A 257 26.46 23.45 32.03
N TRP A 258 25.19 23.83 31.87
CA TRP A 258 24.09 22.87 31.78
C TRP A 258 24.16 21.98 30.53
N ILE A 259 24.67 22.52 29.41
CA ILE A 259 24.90 21.72 28.19
C ILE A 259 26.06 20.75 28.40
N ALA A 260 27.14 21.18 29.06
CA ALA A 260 28.32 20.35 29.33
C ALA A 260 28.02 19.17 30.29
N GLU A 261 27.01 19.28 31.14
CA GLU A 261 26.53 18.20 32.01
C GLU A 261 25.79 17.08 31.25
N ILE A 262 25.49 17.27 29.96
CA ILE A 262 24.83 16.25 29.14
C ILE A 262 25.82 15.13 28.82
N GLU A 263 25.55 13.92 29.31
CA GLU A 263 26.35 12.74 29.00
C GLU A 263 26.22 12.33 27.52
N GLY A 264 27.37 12.17 26.84
CA GLY A 264 27.46 11.74 25.45
C GLY A 264 26.97 12.81 24.45
N THR A 265 26.43 12.38 23.31
CA THR A 265 25.98 13.30 22.26
C THR A 265 24.82 14.19 22.71
N VAL A 266 24.94 15.49 22.44
CA VAL A 266 23.93 16.51 22.75
C VAL A 266 22.82 16.46 21.70
N THR A 267 21.71 15.77 22.03
CA THR A 267 20.55 15.66 21.13
C THR A 267 19.41 16.57 21.56
N ILE A 268 18.51 16.92 20.63
CA ILE A 268 17.30 17.72 20.93
C ILE A 268 16.52 17.18 22.16
N PRO A 269 16.23 15.87 22.28
CA PRO A 269 15.54 15.34 23.45
C PRO A 269 16.29 15.57 24.77
N LYS A 270 17.62 15.50 24.76
CA LYS A 270 18.45 15.76 25.95
C LYS A 270 18.44 17.25 26.30
N LEU A 271 18.57 18.15 25.33
CA LEU A 271 18.44 19.60 25.54
C LEU A 271 17.06 19.98 26.11
N ILE A 272 15.98 19.39 25.59
CA ILE A 272 14.63 19.58 26.14
C ILE A 272 14.55 19.08 27.59
N THR A 273 15.21 17.96 27.90
CA THR A 273 15.23 17.40 29.27
C THR A 273 15.97 18.34 30.22
N VAL A 274 17.12 18.89 29.82
CA VAL A 274 17.86 19.91 30.60
C VAL A 274 17.01 21.16 30.80
N HIS A 275 16.34 21.64 29.75
CA HIS A 275 15.40 22.76 29.86
C HIS A 275 14.25 22.44 30.84
N LYS A 276 13.73 21.22 30.85
CA LYS A 276 12.69 20.83 31.82
C LYS A 276 13.22 20.82 33.26
N ARG A 277 14.37 20.20 33.51
CA ARG A 277 14.99 20.12 34.85
C ARG A 277 15.31 21.50 35.44
N THR A 278 15.78 22.43 34.60
CA THR A 278 16.09 23.80 35.05
C THR A 278 14.84 24.64 35.37
N ALA A 279 13.62 24.11 35.14
CA ALA A 279 12.39 24.80 35.49
C ALA A 279 12.17 24.82 37.01
N ASP A 280 12.54 23.73 37.67
CA ASP A 280 12.46 23.62 39.12
C ASP A 280 13.45 24.60 39.78
N ILE A 281 14.68 24.69 39.26
CA ILE A 281 15.68 25.68 39.70
C ILE A 281 15.16 27.12 39.53
N GLN A 282 14.50 27.43 38.40
CA GLN A 282 13.92 28.77 38.19
C GLN A 282 12.82 29.07 39.21
N LYS A 283 11.99 28.07 39.53
CA LYS A 283 10.90 28.20 40.50
C LYS A 283 11.44 28.39 41.92
N GLU A 284 12.42 27.58 42.34
CA GLU A 284 13.06 27.72 43.65
C GLU A 284 13.66 29.12 43.86
N VAL A 285 14.41 29.63 42.88
CA VAL A 285 14.99 30.98 42.97
C VAL A 285 13.89 32.07 42.96
N GLN A 286 12.80 31.85 42.24
CA GLN A 286 11.64 32.75 42.26
C GLN A 286 10.96 32.78 43.62
N ASP A 287 10.78 31.62 44.26
CA ASP A 287 10.14 31.49 45.56
C ASP A 287 10.98 32.16 46.64
N VAL A 288 12.30 31.92 46.67
CA VAL A 288 13.24 32.60 47.57
C VAL A 288 13.21 34.12 47.35
N PHE A 289 13.15 34.59 46.10
CA PHE A 289 13.04 36.02 45.82
C PHE A 289 11.73 36.62 46.35
N ASN A 290 10.63 35.89 46.24
CA ASN A 290 9.31 36.32 46.73
C ASN A 290 9.29 36.39 48.25
N GLU A 291 9.85 35.40 48.94
CA GLU A 291 10.01 35.39 50.40
C GLU A 291 10.85 36.57 50.89
N LEU A 292 12.04 36.77 50.31
CA LEU A 292 12.89 37.92 50.64
C LEU A 292 12.21 39.26 50.35
N SER A 293 11.38 39.32 49.31
CA SER A 293 10.62 40.53 48.98
C SER A 293 9.52 40.82 50.00
N LYS A 294 8.86 39.76 50.51
CA LYS A 294 7.87 39.85 51.58
C LYS A 294 8.53 40.30 52.89
N ASP A 295 9.60 39.62 53.32
CA ASP A 295 10.34 39.95 54.54
C ASP A 295 10.88 41.40 54.51
N PHE A 296 11.40 41.82 53.36
CA PHE A 296 11.87 43.19 53.16
C PHE A 296 10.73 44.22 53.32
N GLN A 297 9.55 43.91 52.78
CA GLN A 297 8.38 44.79 52.88
C GLN A 297 7.81 44.83 54.31
N ASP A 298 7.83 43.71 55.02
CA ASP A 298 7.40 43.61 56.41
C ASP A 298 8.31 44.45 57.32
N ILE A 299 9.64 44.33 57.18
CA ILE A 299 10.60 45.17 57.93
C ILE A 299 10.45 46.65 57.57
N ARG A 300 10.25 46.97 56.28
CA ARG A 300 10.00 48.36 55.87
C ARG A 300 8.75 48.93 56.54
N THR A 301 7.69 48.15 56.62
CA THR A 301 6.43 48.53 57.27
C THR A 301 6.63 48.75 58.76
N LYS A 302 7.37 47.86 59.46
CA LYS A 302 7.73 48.04 60.87
C LYS A 302 8.51 49.33 61.13
N ILE A 303 9.50 49.64 60.29
CA ILE A 303 10.28 50.89 60.39
C ILE A 303 9.37 52.12 60.23
N ASP A 304 8.41 52.07 59.29
CA ASP A 304 7.45 53.16 59.07
C ASP A 304 6.47 53.29 60.25
N GLU A 305 6.06 52.18 60.87
CA GLU A 305 5.23 52.17 62.08
C GLU A 305 5.95 52.73 63.30
N CYS A 306 7.23 52.37 63.53
CA CYS A 306 8.06 52.96 64.58
C CYS A 306 8.12 54.49 64.44
N ARG A 307 8.29 55.01 63.22
CA ARG A 307 8.28 56.46 62.96
C ARG A 307 6.94 57.12 63.27
N LYS A 308 5.83 56.44 62.98
CA LYS A 308 4.47 56.95 63.26
C LYS A 308 4.12 56.93 64.75
N ARG A 309 4.57 55.91 65.48
CA ARG A 309 4.27 55.72 66.91
C ARG A 309 5.27 56.41 67.85
N GLY A 310 6.45 56.78 67.35
CA GLY A 310 7.52 57.39 68.16
C GLY A 310 8.29 56.41 69.04
N ASP A 311 8.07 55.10 68.88
CA ASP A 311 8.82 54.05 69.58
C ASP A 311 9.99 53.57 68.72
N TYR A 312 11.21 53.85 69.19
CA TYR A 312 12.45 53.59 68.46
C TYR A 312 13.29 52.46 69.07
N SER A 313 12.72 51.67 69.99
CA SER A 313 13.41 50.60 70.70
C SER A 313 14.13 49.59 69.79
N THR A 314 13.52 49.17 68.68
CA THR A 314 14.11 48.23 67.70
C THR A 314 14.59 48.88 66.40
N PHE A 315 14.43 50.20 66.27
CA PHE A 315 14.53 50.90 64.97
C PHE A 315 15.90 50.78 64.28
N ASN A 316 16.99 50.79 65.05
CA ASN A 316 18.33 50.63 64.50
C ASN A 316 18.59 49.19 64.05
N GLU A 317 18.08 48.19 64.78
CA GLU A 317 18.18 46.77 64.41
C GLU A 317 17.37 46.45 63.16
N ASP A 318 16.16 47.02 63.05
CA ASP A 318 15.29 46.88 61.88
C ASP A 318 15.93 47.51 60.63
N LYS A 319 16.60 48.67 60.76
CA LYS A 319 17.37 49.29 59.67
C LYS A 319 18.51 48.39 59.18
N VAL A 320 19.29 47.83 60.09
CA VAL A 320 20.39 46.90 59.74
C VAL A 320 19.82 45.65 59.04
N THR A 321 18.70 45.14 59.52
CA THR A 321 18.02 43.98 58.92
C THR A 321 17.49 44.30 57.52
N ARG A 322 16.89 45.48 57.32
CA ARG A 322 16.45 45.97 56.01
C ARG A 322 17.61 46.02 55.00
N ASP A 323 18.75 46.57 55.40
CA ASP A 323 19.90 46.71 54.51
C ASP A 323 20.51 45.34 54.15
N LYS A 324 20.57 44.40 55.11
CA LYS A 324 20.93 42.99 54.83
C LYS A 324 19.97 42.33 53.85
N LEU A 325 18.66 42.48 54.05
CA LEU A 325 17.63 41.94 53.15
C LEU A 325 17.70 42.58 51.76
N PHE A 326 18.01 43.87 51.66
CA PHE A 326 18.20 44.57 50.40
C PHE A 326 19.33 43.94 49.57
N HIS A 327 20.50 43.73 50.18
CA HIS A 327 21.65 43.13 49.50
C HIS A 327 21.36 41.68 49.07
N LYS A 328 20.80 40.85 49.97
CA LYS A 328 20.39 39.48 49.62
C LYS A 328 19.38 39.44 48.48
N ARG A 329 18.38 40.34 48.50
CA ARG A 329 17.37 40.44 47.43
C ARG A 329 17.99 40.83 46.10
N GLN A 330 19.00 41.72 46.10
CA GLN A 330 19.73 42.07 44.88
C GLN A 330 20.51 40.87 44.32
N GLU A 331 21.21 40.12 45.17
CA GLU A 331 21.97 38.93 44.76
C GLU A 331 21.05 37.86 44.15
N VAL A 332 19.96 37.51 44.85
CA VAL A 332 18.96 36.56 44.34
C VAL A 332 18.29 37.10 43.07
N GLY A 333 18.02 38.40 43.00
CA GLY A 333 17.49 39.06 41.80
C GLY A 333 18.41 38.92 40.58
N LYS A 334 19.73 39.12 40.75
CA LYS A 334 20.71 38.89 39.68
C LYS A 334 20.73 37.43 39.25
N ARG A 335 20.74 36.50 40.21
CA ARG A 335 20.73 35.06 39.94
C ARG A 335 19.48 34.61 39.18
N ARG A 336 18.31 35.16 39.54
CA ARG A 336 17.03 34.92 38.85
C ARG A 336 17.07 35.36 37.39
N ILE A 337 17.63 36.55 37.12
CA ILE A 337 17.78 37.07 35.76
C ILE A 337 18.72 36.15 34.97
N GLU A 338 19.86 35.77 35.55
CA GLU A 338 20.83 34.87 34.92
C GLU A 338 20.22 33.51 34.55
N ILE A 339 19.49 32.87 35.47
CA ILE A 339 18.78 31.60 35.22
C ILE A 339 17.74 31.76 34.11
N THR A 340 16.97 32.85 34.15
CA THR A 340 15.93 33.11 33.13
C THR A 340 16.56 33.31 31.75
N SER A 341 17.66 34.05 31.66
CA SER A 341 18.39 34.26 30.41
C SER A 341 19.02 32.97 29.90
N ALA A 342 19.64 32.17 30.76
CA ALA A 342 20.23 30.88 30.38
C ALA A 342 19.17 29.90 29.85
N ARG A 343 17.98 29.85 30.47
CA ARG A 343 16.85 29.04 29.98
C ARG A 343 16.33 29.49 28.62
N LYS A 344 16.25 30.81 28.38
CA LYS A 344 15.90 31.36 27.06
C LYS A 344 16.92 30.94 25.99
N VAL A 345 18.21 30.98 26.30
CA VAL A 345 19.28 30.54 25.40
C VAL A 345 19.14 29.05 25.08
N LEU A 346 18.91 28.19 26.08
CA LEU A 346 18.65 26.76 25.86
C LEU A 346 17.45 26.51 24.95
N TYR A 347 16.33 27.22 25.19
CA TYR A 347 15.13 27.07 24.38
C TYR A 347 15.35 27.53 22.93
N ALA A 348 16.02 28.66 22.74
CA ALA A 348 16.40 29.16 21.43
C ALA A 348 17.30 28.16 20.69
N ARG A 349 18.29 27.57 21.38
CA ARG A 349 19.16 26.53 20.80
C ARG A 349 18.37 25.31 20.34
N VAL A 350 17.42 24.84 21.15
CA VAL A 350 16.55 23.71 20.77
C VAL A 350 15.80 24.01 19.46
N ASN A 351 15.23 25.20 19.34
CA ASN A 351 14.50 25.60 18.14
C ASN A 351 15.42 25.76 16.93
N GLU A 352 16.59 26.37 17.10
CA GLU A 352 17.58 26.53 16.03
C GLU A 352 18.02 25.17 15.45
N VAL A 353 18.39 24.22 16.31
CA VAL A 353 18.78 22.87 15.89
C VAL A 353 17.60 22.16 15.21
N LYS A 354 16.38 22.34 15.72
CA LYS A 354 15.18 21.76 15.12
C LYS A 354 14.90 22.33 13.74
N ASP A 355 14.91 23.65 13.58
CA ASP A 355 14.66 24.34 12.32
C ASP A 355 15.70 23.95 11.25
N MET A 356 16.95 23.73 11.67
CA MET A 356 17.99 23.22 10.78
C MET A 356 17.74 21.76 10.37
N LEU A 357 17.34 20.89 11.29
CA LEU A 357 17.00 19.49 10.98
C LEU A 357 15.75 19.37 10.11
N ASP A 358 14.76 20.25 10.30
CA ASP A 358 13.52 20.25 9.52
C ASP A 358 13.79 20.54 8.03
N LYS A 359 14.87 21.26 7.68
CA LYS A 359 15.32 21.43 6.28
C LYS A 359 15.69 20.11 5.59
N PHE A 360 15.99 19.08 6.38
CA PHE A 360 16.37 17.75 5.89
C PHE A 360 15.28 16.70 6.11
N ALA A 361 14.11 17.09 6.65
CA ALA A 361 13.00 16.17 6.86
C ALA A 361 12.53 15.50 5.55
N SER A 362 12.65 16.21 4.42
CA SER A 362 12.39 15.72 3.07
C SER A 362 13.19 14.47 2.69
N LEU A 363 14.34 14.27 3.31
CA LEU A 363 15.30 13.22 3.00
C LEU A 363 15.17 12.04 3.95
N GLN A 364 14.29 12.11 4.95
CA GLN A 364 14.03 10.97 5.81
C GLN A 364 13.49 9.79 4.97
N PRO A 365 13.89 8.55 5.26
CA PRO A 365 13.39 7.38 4.52
C PRO A 365 11.85 7.26 4.54
N ASP A 366 11.22 7.63 5.66
CA ASP A 366 9.75 7.65 5.78
C ASP A 366 9.09 8.65 4.82
N GLU A 367 9.69 9.82 4.64
CA GLU A 367 9.18 10.85 3.74
C GLU A 367 9.34 10.43 2.27
N SER A 368 10.41 9.69 1.98
CA SER A 368 10.59 9.04 0.67
C SER A 368 9.50 8.00 0.40
N ILE A 369 9.13 7.19 1.39
CA ILE A 369 7.99 6.26 1.28
C ILE A 369 6.71 7.04 1.03
N ARG A 370 6.44 8.08 1.83
CA ARG A 370 5.22 8.89 1.71
C ARG A 370 5.06 9.50 0.32
N ARG A 371 6.11 10.13 -0.21
CA ARG A 371 6.10 10.75 -1.54
C ARG A 371 5.87 9.73 -2.65
N ILE A 372 6.53 8.58 -2.57
CA ILE A 372 6.35 7.53 -3.57
C ILE A 372 4.94 6.93 -3.47
N VAL A 373 4.41 6.74 -2.26
CA VAL A 373 3.02 6.33 -2.05
C VAL A 373 2.04 7.32 -2.66
N GLU A 374 2.27 8.62 -2.48
CA GLU A 374 1.46 9.70 -3.06
C GLU A 374 1.48 9.67 -4.60
N ILE A 375 2.64 9.46 -5.22
CA ILE A 375 2.77 9.31 -6.69
C ILE A 375 1.87 8.18 -7.21
N PHE A 376 1.84 7.06 -6.49
CA PHE A 376 1.08 5.87 -6.91
C PHE A 376 -0.36 5.83 -6.41
N ARG A 377 -0.83 6.85 -5.67
CA ARG A 377 -2.16 6.88 -5.03
C ARG A 377 -3.31 7.31 -5.93
N MET A 378 -3.08 7.46 -7.24
CA MET A 378 -4.03 8.06 -8.18
C MET A 378 -5.07 7.07 -8.76
N GLY A 379 -4.99 5.78 -8.43
CA GLY A 379 -6.01 4.78 -8.81
C GLY A 379 -6.68 4.15 -7.58
N GLN A 380 -8.02 4.09 -7.55
CA GLN A 380 -8.77 3.44 -6.44
C GLN A 380 -8.44 1.95 -6.25
N ASP A 381 -7.87 1.31 -7.28
CA ASP A 381 -7.61 -0.14 -7.31
C ASP A 381 -6.18 -0.53 -6.93
N PHE A 382 -5.27 0.43 -6.68
CA PHE A 382 -3.85 0.15 -6.45
C PHE A 382 -3.43 0.29 -4.98
N ASP A 383 -3.28 -0.83 -4.30
CA ASP A 383 -2.77 -0.87 -2.92
C ASP A 383 -1.23 -0.80 -2.89
N VAL A 384 -0.74 0.44 -2.81
CA VAL A 384 0.67 0.78 -2.68
C VAL A 384 1.33 0.13 -1.45
N HIS A 385 0.59 -0.01 -0.35
CA HIS A 385 1.13 -0.62 0.87
C HIS A 385 1.38 -2.12 0.68
N ARG A 386 0.53 -2.80 -0.11
CA ARG A 386 0.81 -4.18 -0.55
C ARG A 386 2.00 -4.28 -1.49
N ALA A 387 2.30 -3.26 -2.29
CA ALA A 387 3.48 -3.29 -3.17
C ALA A 387 4.79 -3.17 -2.38
N ILE A 388 4.91 -2.16 -1.51
CA ILE A 388 6.16 -1.86 -0.77
C ILE A 388 6.32 -2.77 0.46
N GLY A 389 5.26 -3.00 1.23
CA GLY A 389 5.30 -3.82 2.45
C GLY A 389 6.18 -3.27 3.59
N VAL A 390 6.64 -2.02 3.50
CA VAL A 390 7.40 -1.34 4.57
C VAL A 390 6.44 -0.44 5.35
N SER A 391 6.33 -0.65 6.65
CA SER A 391 5.57 0.20 7.55
C SER A 391 6.42 1.37 8.02
N THR A 392 5.96 2.60 7.80
CA THR A 392 6.62 3.79 8.32
C THR A 392 6.60 3.80 9.86
N LEU A 393 7.39 4.66 10.49
CA LEU A 393 7.30 4.90 11.94
C LEU A 393 5.90 5.35 12.36
N GLU A 394 5.21 6.12 11.52
CA GLU A 394 3.86 6.60 11.79
C GLU A 394 2.83 5.46 11.70
N ASP A 395 2.95 4.58 10.70
CA ASP A 395 2.07 3.40 10.56
C ASP A 395 2.21 2.46 11.76
N ARG A 396 3.45 2.25 12.23
CA ARG A 396 3.72 1.47 13.43
C ARG A 396 3.10 2.11 14.67
N ARG A 397 3.24 3.44 14.85
CA ARG A 397 2.57 4.16 15.94
C ARG A 397 1.06 4.02 15.89
N LYS A 398 0.44 4.21 14.73
CA LYS A 398 -1.01 4.06 14.55
C LYS A 398 -1.47 2.64 14.89
N HIS A 399 -0.74 1.62 14.44
CA HIS A 399 -1.01 0.23 14.78
C HIS A 399 -0.96 -0.03 16.31
N TYR A 400 0.07 0.45 17.01
CA TYR A 400 0.14 0.32 18.47
C TYR A 400 -0.93 1.12 19.21
N GLN A 401 -1.30 2.31 18.72
CA GLN A 401 -2.38 3.12 19.30
C GLN A 401 -3.76 2.47 19.12
N LEU A 402 -4.02 1.83 17.98
CA LEU A 402 -5.24 1.04 17.75
C LEU A 402 -5.29 -0.20 18.63
N ASN A 403 -4.19 -0.94 18.74
CA ASN A 403 -4.14 -2.13 19.60
C ASN A 403 -4.26 -1.82 21.09
N ASN A 404 -3.81 -0.64 21.54
CA ASN A 404 -3.97 -0.19 22.91
C ASN A 404 -5.36 0.40 23.21
N LYS A 405 -6.16 0.77 22.18
CA LYS A 405 -7.56 1.18 22.35
C LYS A 405 -8.53 0.00 22.36
N ASN A 406 -8.12 -1.14 21.82
CA ASN A 406 -8.89 -2.38 21.76
C ASN A 406 -8.54 -3.37 22.89
N ARG A 407 -7.76 -2.92 23.87
CA ARG A 407 -7.55 -3.54 25.18
C ARG A 407 -8.18 -2.64 26.23
#